data_AF-A0A949B6P6-F1
#
_entry.id   AF-A0A949B6P6-F1
#
_cell.length_a   1.000
_cell.length_b   1.000
_cell.length_c   1.000
_cell.angle_alpha   90.00
_cell.angle_beta   90.00
_cell.angle_gamma   90.00
#
_symmetry.space_group_name_H-M   'P 1'
#
loop_
_entity.id
_entity.type
_entity.pdbx_description
1 polymer ?
#
loop_
_entity_poly.entity_id
_entity_poly.type
_entity_poly.pdbx_seq_one_letter_code
_entity_poly.pdbx_strand_id
1 'polypeptide(L)'
;MLEKVHEHIVSELQQNTRTDTIFIITAIFLNLLALGVNAATAENSREDTSLLIVMFVMVALVIVVNIVVIIGLLKGKQTRGKLIGGLLQMYKDQDVDKYYDVSLLTNYNTRYNLFILVVVFIGAIAIAIPFIIR
;
A
#
# COMPACT_ATOMS: atom_id res chain seq x y z
N MET A 1 12.30 28.76 15.04
CA MET A 1 11.67 28.54 13.72
C MET A 1 12.07 27.19 13.13
N LEU A 2 13.36 26.85 13.12
CA LEU A 2 13.87 25.51 12.73
C LEU A 2 13.20 24.36 13.49
N GLU A 3 13.03 24.47 14.80
CA GLU A 3 12.32 23.48 15.63
C GLU A 3 10.88 23.24 15.17
N LYS A 4 10.12 24.31 14.88
CA LYS A 4 8.75 24.18 14.34
C LYS A 4 8.72 23.49 12.98
N VAL A 5 9.71 23.73 12.12
CA VAL A 5 9.82 23.04 10.82
C VAL A 5 10.18 21.57 11.02
N HIS A 6 11.11 21.27 11.93
CA HIS A 6 11.46 19.90 12.31
C HIS A 6 10.24 19.13 12.84
N GLU A 7 9.52 19.69 13.82
CA GLU A 7 8.29 19.13 14.37
C GLU A 7 7.24 18.89 13.28
N HIS A 8 7.06 19.86 12.37
CA HIS A 8 6.14 19.74 11.26
C HIS A 8 6.52 18.59 10.33
N ILE A 9 7.78 18.49 9.91
CA ILE A 9 8.25 17.39 9.06
C ILE A 9 8.08 16.03 9.76
N VAL A 10 8.42 15.95 11.04
CA VAL A 10 8.25 14.71 11.83
C VAL A 10 6.77 14.32 11.91
N SER A 11 5.87 15.29 12.12
CA SER A 11 4.42 15.05 12.14
C SER A 11 3.89 14.55 10.79
N GLU A 12 4.38 15.11 9.67
CA GLU A 12 4.02 14.64 8.33
C GLU A 12 4.54 13.22 8.07
N LEU A 13 5.75 12.89 8.52
CA LEU A 13 6.31 11.53 8.40
C LEU A 13 5.47 10.49 9.19
N GLN A 14 4.98 10.86 10.37
CA GLN A 14 4.08 10.02 11.16
C GLN A 14 2.72 9.85 10.48
N GLN A 15 2.13 10.94 9.99
CA GLN A 15 0.86 10.92 9.27
C GLN A 15 0.95 10.06 8.01
N ASN A 16 2.01 10.24 7.22
CA ASN A 16 2.28 9.43 6.04
C ASN A 16 2.34 7.92 6.36
N THR A 17 3.06 7.55 7.44
CA THR A 17 3.14 6.15 7.89
C THR A 17 1.76 5.58 8.28
N ARG A 18 0.92 6.38 8.94
CA ARG A 18 -0.45 5.98 9.33
C ARG A 18 -1.33 5.75 8.10
N THR A 19 -1.31 6.67 7.13
CA THR A 19 -2.07 6.55 5.88
C THR A 19 -1.65 5.32 5.08
N ASP A 20 -0.34 5.04 4.97
CA ASP A 20 0.15 3.85 4.27
C ASP A 20 -0.32 2.55 4.94
N THR A 21 -0.31 2.52 6.27
CA THR A 21 -0.79 1.37 7.05
C THR A 21 -2.28 1.12 6.80
N ILE A 22 -3.09 2.19 6.78
CA ILE A 22 -4.52 2.09 6.47
C ILE A 22 -4.72 1.53 5.06
N PHE A 23 -4.01 2.06 4.06
CA PHE A 23 -4.11 1.55 2.68
C PHE A 23 -3.76 0.07 2.57
N ILE A 24 -2.69 -0.39 3.21
CA ILE A 24 -2.28 -1.79 3.18
C ILE A 24 -3.33 -2.68 3.83
N ILE A 25 -3.79 -2.34 5.04
CA ILE A 25 -4.77 -3.15 5.77
C ILE A 25 -6.09 -3.21 5.02
N THR A 26 -6.58 -2.08 4.51
CA THR A 26 -7.81 -2.03 3.72
C THR A 26 -7.69 -2.85 2.44
N ALA A 27 -6.55 -2.80 1.74
CA ALA A 27 -6.32 -3.60 0.54
C ALA A 27 -6.31 -5.10 0.82
N ILE A 28 -5.59 -5.53 1.86
CA ILE A 28 -5.53 -6.93 2.27
C ILE A 28 -6.93 -7.43 2.62
N PHE A 29 -7.66 -6.66 3.43
CA PHE A 29 -9.01 -7.02 3.84
C PHE A 29 -9.96 -7.15 2.64
N LEU A 30 -9.97 -6.17 1.74
CA LEU A 30 -10.80 -6.21 0.53
C LEU A 30 -10.43 -7.36 -0.40
N ASN A 31 -9.14 -7.65 -0.58
CA ASN A 31 -8.71 -8.76 -1.41
C ASN A 31 -9.14 -10.11 -0.84
N LEU A 32 -9.02 -10.29 0.49
CA LEU A 32 -9.49 -11.53 1.15
C LEU A 32 -11.01 -11.66 1.10
N LEU A 33 -11.75 -10.57 1.26
CA LEU A 33 -13.21 -10.57 1.13
C LEU A 33 -13.62 -10.93 -0.30
N ALA A 34 -13.01 -10.31 -1.30
CA ALA A 34 -13.29 -10.60 -2.70
C ALA A 34 -12.94 -12.04 -3.08
N LEU A 35 -11.82 -12.56 -2.58
CA LEU A 35 -11.46 -13.97 -2.73
C LEU A 35 -12.54 -14.88 -2.15
N GLY A 36 -12.99 -14.62 -0.93
CA GLY A 36 -14.01 -15.42 -0.26
C GLY A 36 -15.35 -15.41 -0.99
N VAL A 37 -15.83 -14.22 -1.38
CA VAL A 37 -17.10 -14.07 -2.12
C VAL A 37 -17.01 -14.76 -3.48
N ASN A 38 -15.97 -14.48 -4.26
CA ASN A 38 -15.84 -15.04 -5.60
C ASN A 38 -15.59 -16.55 -5.57
N ALA A 39 -14.85 -17.08 -4.59
CA ALA A 39 -14.66 -18.51 -4.44
C ALA A 39 -15.96 -19.23 -4.06
N ALA A 40 -16.79 -18.62 -3.19
CA ALA A 40 -18.08 -19.18 -2.79
C ALA A 40 -19.12 -19.16 -3.92
N THR A 41 -19.05 -18.20 -4.84
CA THR A 41 -19.97 -18.10 -5.98
C THR A 41 -19.46 -18.82 -7.23
N ALA A 42 -18.19 -19.22 -7.28
CA ALA A 42 -17.53 -19.76 -8.47
C ALA A 42 -18.26 -20.97 -9.08
N GLU A 43 -18.58 -22.00 -8.29
CA GLU A 43 -19.19 -23.23 -8.80
C GLU A 43 -20.58 -22.96 -9.42
N ASN A 44 -21.43 -22.23 -8.69
CA ASN A 44 -22.79 -21.88 -9.11
C ASN A 44 -22.81 -20.91 -10.31
N SER A 45 -21.74 -20.14 -10.52
CA SER A 45 -21.62 -19.19 -11.66
C SER A 45 -21.45 -19.86 -13.03
N ARG A 46 -21.31 -21.19 -13.08
CA ARG A 46 -21.33 -21.95 -14.33
C ARG A 46 -22.73 -21.99 -14.95
N GLU A 47 -23.77 -22.04 -14.10
CA GLU A 47 -25.16 -22.14 -14.53
C GLU A 47 -25.90 -20.79 -14.38
N ASP A 48 -25.57 -19.99 -13.37
CA ASP A 48 -26.19 -18.68 -13.14
C ASP A 48 -25.33 -17.52 -13.69
N THR A 49 -25.84 -16.89 -14.75
CA THR A 49 -25.21 -15.71 -15.38
C THR A 49 -25.14 -14.50 -14.44
N SER A 50 -26.08 -14.38 -13.50
CA SER A 50 -26.09 -13.27 -12.53
C SER A 50 -24.90 -13.37 -11.58
N LEU A 51 -24.60 -14.57 -11.09
CA LEU A 51 -23.43 -14.82 -10.24
C LEU A 51 -22.12 -14.59 -10.99
N LEU A 52 -22.07 -14.93 -12.29
CA LEU A 52 -20.94 -14.61 -13.15
C LEU A 52 -20.68 -13.09 -13.22
N ILE A 53 -21.75 -12.30 -13.43
CA ILE A 53 -21.64 -10.83 -13.47
C ILE A 53 -21.12 -10.31 -12.13
N VAL A 54 -21.63 -10.81 -11.01
CA VAL A 54 -21.16 -10.44 -9.67
C VAL A 54 -19.66 -10.70 -9.50
N MET A 55 -19.16 -11.86 -9.97
CA MET A 55 -17.72 -12.17 -9.92
C MET A 55 -16.88 -11.16 -10.71
N PHE A 56 -17.31 -10.80 -11.92
CA PHE A 56 -16.60 -9.81 -12.73
C PHE A 56 -16.61 -8.42 -12.10
N VAL A 57 -17.74 -8.01 -11.50
CA VAL A 57 -17.84 -6.73 -10.77
C VAL A 57 -16.89 -6.74 -9.56
N MET A 58 -16.82 -7.84 -8.81
CA MET A 58 -15.88 -7.97 -7.69
C MET A 58 -14.41 -7.93 -8.16
N VAL A 59 -14.09 -8.59 -9.27
CA VAL A 59 -12.73 -8.54 -9.87
C VAL A 59 -12.38 -7.11 -10.28
N ALA A 60 -13.31 -6.38 -10.93
CA ALA A 60 -13.10 -4.99 -11.29
C ALA A 60 -12.85 -4.12 -10.04
N LEU A 61 -13.59 -4.34 -8.96
CA LEU A 61 -13.38 -3.65 -7.69
C LEU A 61 -11.98 -3.95 -7.11
N VAL A 62 -11.56 -5.22 -7.08
CA VAL A 62 -10.21 -5.62 -6.64
C VAL A 62 -9.15 -4.88 -7.44
N ILE A 63 -9.26 -4.85 -8.77
CA ILE A 63 -8.29 -4.18 -9.65
C ILE A 63 -8.20 -2.69 -9.29
N VAL A 64 -9.33 -1.99 -9.24
CA VAL A 64 -9.37 -0.55 -8.96
C VAL A 64 -8.77 -0.23 -7.58
N VAL A 65 -9.16 -0.97 -6.55
CA VAL A 65 -8.67 -0.77 -5.19
C VAL A 65 -7.16 -1.00 -5.10
N ASN A 66 -6.64 -2.09 -5.68
CA ASN A 66 -5.21 -2.36 -5.65
C ASN A 66 -4.42 -1.29 -6.41
N ILE A 67 -4.93 -0.78 -7.54
CA ILE A 67 -4.29 0.34 -8.26
C ILE A 67 -4.21 1.58 -7.37
N VAL A 68 -5.32 1.96 -6.71
CA VAL A 68 -5.35 3.13 -5.81
C VAL A 68 -4.34 2.96 -4.67
N VAL A 69 -4.26 1.77 -4.08
CA VAL A 69 -3.34 1.45 -2.98
C VAL A 69 -1.89 1.51 -3.45
N ILE A 70 -1.56 0.93 -4.60
CA ILE A 70 -0.21 0.97 -5.17
C ILE A 70 0.22 2.41 -5.43
N ILE A 71 -0.64 3.22 -6.06
CA ILE A 71 -0.36 4.65 -6.29
C ILE A 71 -0.18 5.39 -4.97
N GLY A 72 -1.03 5.13 -3.97
CA GLY A 72 -0.95 5.70 -2.64
C GLY A 72 0.40 5.41 -1.97
N LEU A 73 0.83 4.14 -1.96
CA LEU A 73 2.10 3.71 -1.38
C LEU A 73 3.32 4.27 -2.13
N LEU A 74 3.26 4.34 -3.47
CA LEU A 74 4.33 4.94 -4.27
C LEU A 74 4.47 6.45 -3.99
N LYS A 75 3.34 7.16 -3.91
CA LYS A 75 3.33 8.58 -3.51
C LYS A 75 3.83 8.74 -2.07
N GLY A 76 3.42 7.88 -1.15
CA GLY A 76 3.89 7.88 0.24
C GLY A 76 5.40 7.71 0.34
N LYS A 77 5.96 6.72 -0.37
CA LYS A 77 7.40 6.49 -0.52
C LYS A 77 8.13 7.75 -1.03
N GLN A 78 7.59 8.41 -2.05
CA GLN A 78 8.19 9.63 -2.61
C GLN A 78 8.16 10.79 -1.62
N THR A 79 7.01 11.05 -0.98
CA THR A 79 6.86 12.12 0.02
C THR A 79 7.80 11.90 1.19
N ARG A 80 7.85 10.68 1.73
CA ARG A 80 8.77 10.32 2.82
C ARG A 80 10.22 10.58 2.44
N GLY A 81 10.62 10.22 1.22
CA GLY A 81 11.97 10.49 0.72
C GLY A 81 12.32 11.98 0.69
N LYS A 82 11.39 12.82 0.23
CA LYS A 82 11.59 14.29 0.22
C LYS A 82 11.68 14.88 1.63
N LEU A 83 10.80 14.45 2.53
CA LEU A 83 10.76 14.92 3.92
C LEU A 83 12.04 14.54 4.68
N ILE A 84 12.50 13.30 4.57
CA ILE A 84 13.75 12.90 5.23
C ILE A 84 14.96 13.57 4.58
N GLY A 85 14.95 13.78 3.25
CA GLY A 85 15.97 14.59 2.58
C GLY A 85 16.07 16.01 3.17
N GLY A 86 14.93 16.65 3.43
CA GLY A 86 14.86 17.93 4.12
C GLY A 86 15.41 17.87 5.56
N LEU A 87 15.09 16.82 6.32
CA LEU A 87 15.66 16.62 7.67
C LEU A 87 17.17 16.42 7.65
N LEU A 88 17.69 15.62 6.72
CA LEU A 88 19.13 15.39 6.57
C LEU A 88 19.88 16.68 6.25
N GLN A 89 19.31 17.53 5.39
CA GLN A 89 19.91 18.84 5.11
C GLN A 89 19.92 19.71 6.37
N MET A 90 18.80 19.76 7.10
CA MET A 90 18.71 20.50 8.36
C MET A 90 19.72 20.00 9.41
N TYR A 91 19.97 18.68 9.47
CA TYR A 91 20.97 18.11 10.38
C TYR A 91 22.39 18.46 9.99
N LYS A 92 22.70 18.51 8.68
CA LYS A 92 23.99 18.99 8.18
C LYS A 92 24.22 20.46 8.50
N ASP A 93 23.20 21.30 8.29
CA ASP A 93 23.28 22.74 8.56
C ASP A 93 23.51 23.04 10.06
N GLN A 94 23.21 22.08 10.95
CA GLN A 94 23.36 22.18 12.41
C GLN A 94 24.51 21.33 12.98
N ASP A 95 25.35 20.72 12.13
CA ASP A 95 26.50 19.87 12.53
C ASP A 95 26.11 18.66 13.43
N VAL A 96 24.92 18.11 13.23
CA VAL A 96 24.39 16.94 13.97
C VAL A 96 24.16 15.70 13.09
N ASP A 97 24.55 15.74 11.83
CA ASP A 97 24.37 14.64 10.87
C ASP A 97 25.12 13.36 11.25
N LYS A 98 26.23 13.46 12.00
CA LYS A 98 26.97 12.32 12.57
C LYS A 98 26.14 11.38 13.45
N TYR A 99 25.00 11.84 13.97
CA TYR A 99 24.11 11.03 14.81
C TYR A 99 23.05 10.26 13.99
N TYR A 100 22.98 10.48 12.67
CA TYR A 100 21.98 9.85 11.82
C TYR A 100 22.62 9.12 10.63
N ASP A 101 22.43 7.81 10.57
CA ASP A 101 22.90 7.02 9.44
C ASP A 101 21.93 7.09 8.25
N VAL A 102 22.43 7.64 7.14
CA VAL A 102 21.71 7.78 5.86
C VAL A 102 21.33 6.41 5.28
N SER A 103 22.02 5.33 5.63
CA SER A 103 21.72 3.96 5.20
C SER A 103 20.31 3.51 5.60
N LEU A 104 19.75 4.07 6.68
CA LEU A 104 18.39 3.81 7.15
C LEU A 104 17.32 4.21 6.11
N LEU A 105 17.63 5.14 5.21
CA LEU A 105 16.76 5.51 4.09
C LEU A 105 16.50 4.36 3.12
N THR A 106 17.53 3.58 2.84
CA THR A 106 17.45 2.44 1.91
C THR A 106 16.49 1.37 2.45
N ASN A 107 16.50 1.15 3.77
CA ASN A 107 15.62 0.19 4.43
C ASN A 107 14.13 0.55 4.27
N TYR A 108 13.80 1.84 4.25
CA TYR A 108 12.42 2.28 4.01
C TYR A 108 11.95 1.91 2.60
N ASN A 109 12.79 2.10 1.59
CA ASN A 109 12.45 1.75 0.21
C ASN A 109 12.14 0.25 0.06
N THR A 110 12.96 -0.59 0.67
CA THR A 110 12.75 -2.05 0.69
C THR A 110 11.41 -2.39 1.34
N ARG A 111 11.08 -1.77 2.47
CA ARG A 111 9.81 -1.99 3.17
C ARG A 111 8.59 -1.65 2.30
N TYR A 112 8.59 -0.52 1.61
CA TYR A 112 7.50 -0.17 0.69
C TYR A 112 7.35 -1.19 -0.43
N ASN A 113 8.46 -1.65 -1.02
CA ASN A 113 8.43 -2.64 -2.08
C ASN A 113 7.85 -3.97 -1.59
N LEU A 114 8.21 -4.41 -0.37
CA LEU A 114 7.66 -5.62 0.23
C LEU A 114 6.15 -5.52 0.47
N PHE A 115 5.65 -4.37 0.95
CA PHE A 115 4.21 -4.19 1.14
C PHE A 115 3.44 -4.17 -0.18
N ILE A 116 3.96 -3.48 -1.19
CA ILE A 116 3.36 -3.50 -2.53
C ILE A 116 3.32 -4.92 -3.08
N LEU A 117 4.42 -5.68 -2.93
CA LEU A 117 4.49 -7.07 -3.38
C LEU A 117 3.40 -7.93 -2.73
N VAL A 118 3.22 -7.83 -1.41
CA VAL A 118 2.18 -8.57 -0.67
C VAL A 118 0.78 -8.21 -1.17
N VAL A 119 0.48 -6.92 -1.30
CA VAL A 119 -0.83 -6.44 -1.77
C VAL A 119 -1.13 -6.95 -3.19
N VAL A 120 -0.15 -6.83 -4.09
CA VAL A 120 -0.27 -7.32 -5.48
C VAL A 120 -0.47 -8.83 -5.53
N PHE A 121 0.29 -9.60 -4.74
CA PHE A 121 0.16 -11.06 -4.73
C PHE A 121 -1.20 -11.52 -4.22
N ILE A 122 -1.67 -10.94 -3.11
CA ILE A 122 -3.00 -11.29 -2.56
C ILE A 122 -4.09 -10.87 -3.55
N GLY A 123 -3.97 -9.71 -4.19
CA GLY A 123 -4.91 -9.27 -5.24
C GLY A 123 -4.92 -10.22 -6.44
N ALA A 124 -3.75 -10.67 -6.90
CA ALA A 124 -3.63 -11.64 -7.98
C ALA A 124 -4.29 -12.98 -7.62
N ILE A 125 -4.10 -13.47 -6.39
CA ILE A 125 -4.73 -14.70 -5.90
C ILE A 125 -6.26 -14.52 -5.80
N ALA A 126 -6.73 -13.39 -5.28
CA ALA A 126 -8.16 -13.06 -5.18
C ALA A 126 -8.86 -13.03 -6.53
N ILE A 127 -8.13 -12.70 -7.60
CA ILE A 127 -8.62 -12.77 -8.97
C ILE A 127 -8.50 -14.20 -9.49
N ALA A 128 -7.33 -14.83 -9.42
CA ALA A 128 -7.05 -16.09 -10.13
C ALA A 128 -7.83 -17.30 -9.58
N ILE A 129 -7.85 -17.51 -8.26
CA ILE A 129 -8.43 -18.72 -7.65
C ILE A 129 -9.90 -18.94 -8.03
N PRO A 130 -10.79 -17.93 -7.94
CA PRO A 130 -12.19 -18.13 -8.30
C PRO A 130 -12.43 -18.61 -9.73
N PHE A 131 -11.60 -18.18 -10.70
CA PHE A 131 -11.71 -18.66 -12.08
C PHE A 131 -11.11 -20.06 -12.29
N ILE A 132 -10.21 -20.51 -11.41
CA ILE A 132 -9.72 -21.89 -11.39
C ILE A 132 -10.79 -22.83 -10.81
N ILE A 133 -11.56 -22.37 -9.82
CA ILE A 133 -12.64 -23.14 -9.17
C ILE A 133 -13.90 -23.23 -10.03
N ARG A 134 -14.15 -22.21 -10.87
CA ARG A 134 -15.22 -22.20 -11.87
C ARG A 134 -14.96 -23.26 -12.95
#